data_AF-A0A101J140-F1
#
_entry.id   AF-A0A101J140-F1
#
_cell.length_a   1.000
_cell.length_b   1.000
_cell.length_c   1.000
_cell.angle_alpha   90.00
_cell.angle_beta   90.00
_cell.angle_gamma   90.00
#
_symmetry.space_group_name_H-M   'P 1'
#
loop_
_entity.id
_entity.type
_entity.pdbx_description
1 polymer ?
#
loop_
_entity_poly.entity_id
_entity_poly.type
_entity_poly.pdbx_seq_one_letter_code
_entity_poly.pdbx_strand_id
1 'polypeptide(L)'
;MTVYWCGSVDDEGVFVPSRGSPAELLARVESLKTNMQVFRPLTADLIEGSGIFPDRATYIRQLREVTILQVQGVIEAAASGKDAELLQMVRMLDQMDEVINLLSERLVEWYQVTNPAFSQKGRQGSVKRVLPKIRRSRSRPLRGMADEVEGLIAARTSLAADVSRLAAQVIPNTSELVGGLVAARIMARAGGLEKLARMPGSSVQVIGAEAALFSHIRGNSPSPKHGIIFQHRRVHNAPREVRGRVARVLAAKLAIAARIDFYRGEADPGFLSSAQALIDGIAGGGSV
;
A
#
# COMPACT_ATOMS: atom_id res chain seq x y z
N MET A 1 30.18 -12.62 26.80
CA MET A 1 29.48 -11.32 26.93
C MET A 1 27.99 -11.39 26.56
N THR A 2 27.09 -11.21 27.52
CA THR A 2 25.63 -11.10 27.27
C THR A 2 25.24 -9.63 27.17
N VAL A 3 24.54 -9.23 26.11
CA VAL A 3 24.22 -7.81 25.88
C VAL A 3 22.74 -7.53 26.17
N TYR A 4 22.49 -6.45 26.91
CA TYR A 4 21.16 -5.96 27.27
C TYR A 4 20.94 -4.53 26.76
N TRP A 5 19.67 -4.13 26.69
CA TRP A 5 19.30 -2.76 26.29
C TRP A 5 19.83 -1.70 27.26
N CYS A 6 19.99 -2.04 28.55
CA CYS A 6 20.48 -1.15 29.61
C CYS A 6 21.93 -1.39 30.04
N GLY A 7 22.66 -2.32 29.39
CA GLY A 7 24.03 -2.66 29.79
C GLY A 7 24.54 -3.94 29.15
N SER A 8 25.62 -4.50 29.67
CA SER A 8 26.18 -5.78 29.23
C SER A 8 26.84 -6.49 30.39
N VAL A 9 26.78 -7.82 30.39
CA VAL A 9 27.51 -8.66 31.34
C VAL A 9 28.82 -9.09 30.69
N ASP A 10 29.93 -8.76 31.34
CA ASP A 10 31.28 -9.15 30.92
C ASP A 10 31.52 -10.66 31.12
N ASP A 11 32.72 -11.14 30.80
CA ASP A 11 33.05 -12.55 30.89
C ASP A 11 33.29 -13.03 32.34
N GLU A 12 33.37 -12.10 33.29
CA GLU A 12 33.46 -12.35 34.74
C GLU A 12 32.08 -12.38 35.42
N GLY A 13 31.00 -12.12 34.67
CA GLY A 13 29.64 -12.12 35.17
C GLY A 13 29.21 -10.80 35.82
N VAL A 14 30.01 -9.74 35.71
CA VAL A 14 29.71 -8.41 36.27
C VAL A 14 28.88 -7.61 35.27
N PHE A 15 27.83 -6.96 35.77
CA PHE A 15 26.97 -6.11 34.96
C PHE A 15 27.60 -4.73 34.77
N VAL A 16 27.95 -4.40 33.53
CA VAL A 16 28.45 -3.09 33.11
C VAL A 16 27.26 -2.23 32.66
N PRO A 17 26.91 -1.17 33.41
CA PRO A 17 25.72 -0.37 33.13
C PRO A 17 25.93 0.59 31.96
N SER A 18 24.94 0.67 31.06
CA SER A 18 24.85 1.78 30.10
C SER A 18 23.92 2.82 30.70
N ARG A 19 24.49 3.86 31.31
CA ARG A 19 23.71 4.96 31.91
C ARG A 19 23.40 6.02 30.87
N GLY A 20 22.18 6.56 30.92
CA GLY A 20 21.76 7.63 30.04
C GLY A 20 20.28 7.94 30.15
N SER A 21 19.88 9.04 29.50
CA SER A 21 18.48 9.35 29.24
C SER A 21 17.80 8.22 28.42
N PRO A 22 16.45 8.13 28.43
CA PRO A 22 15.75 7.17 27.59
C PRO A 22 16.13 7.24 26.09
N ALA A 23 16.52 8.42 25.59
CA ALA A 23 16.99 8.60 24.21
C ALA A 23 18.37 7.95 23.96
N GLU A 24 19.30 8.04 24.91
CA GLU A 24 20.62 7.40 24.81
C GLU A 24 20.50 5.86 24.89
N LEU A 25 19.57 5.37 25.72
CA LEU A 25 19.23 3.94 25.78
C LEU A 25 18.59 3.45 24.49
N LEU A 26 17.74 4.26 23.84
CA LEU A 26 17.21 3.94 22.51
C LEU A 26 18.32 3.85 21.46
N ALA A 27 19.23 4.82 21.40
CA ALA A 27 20.36 4.79 20.46
C ALA A 27 21.22 3.53 20.65
N ARG A 28 21.41 3.08 21.90
CA ARG A 28 22.02 1.78 22.19
C ARG A 28 21.21 0.63 21.61
N VAL A 29 19.91 0.55 21.89
CA VAL A 29 19.03 -0.51 21.37
C VAL A 29 19.13 -0.62 19.85
N GLU A 30 19.16 0.50 19.14
CA GLU A 30 19.31 0.54 17.68
C GLU A 30 20.68 0.08 17.20
N SER A 31 21.74 0.32 17.98
CA SER A 31 23.10 -0.14 17.67
C SER A 31 23.30 -1.66 17.84
N LEU A 32 22.42 -2.32 18.61
CA LEU A 32 22.50 -3.75 18.85
C LEU A 32 22.09 -4.52 17.59
N LYS A 33 23.09 -4.97 16.82
CA LYS A 33 22.88 -5.90 15.71
C LYS A 33 22.48 -7.27 16.25
N THR A 34 21.19 -7.56 16.23
CA THR A 34 20.66 -8.89 16.54
C THR A 34 20.92 -9.84 15.37
N ASN A 35 22.02 -10.61 15.44
CA ASN A 35 21.86 -12.01 15.06
C ASN A 35 20.80 -12.58 16.00
N MET A 36 19.91 -13.46 15.54
CA MET A 36 18.86 -14.10 16.36
C MET A 36 19.44 -14.82 17.59
N GLN A 37 19.87 -14.06 18.59
CA GLN A 37 20.33 -14.54 19.87
C GLN A 37 19.13 -14.49 20.81
N VAL A 38 19.07 -15.53 21.63
CA VAL A 38 18.02 -15.76 22.63
C VAL A 38 17.86 -14.51 23.48
N PHE A 39 16.75 -13.80 23.31
CA PHE A 39 16.37 -12.71 24.20
C PHE A 39 16.25 -13.27 25.61
N ARG A 40 17.12 -12.82 26.52
CA ARG A 40 17.02 -13.11 27.95
C ARG A 40 16.65 -11.80 28.65
N PRO A 41 15.45 -11.68 29.24
CA PRO A 41 15.15 -10.54 30.10
C PRO A 41 16.11 -10.53 31.30
N LEU A 42 16.39 -9.35 31.87
CA LEU A 42 17.15 -9.29 33.13
C LEU A 42 16.35 -10.02 34.22
N THR A 43 17.04 -10.84 35.01
CA THR A 43 16.49 -11.46 36.23
C THR A 43 16.42 -10.43 37.35
N ALA A 44 15.61 -10.68 38.39
CA ALA A 44 15.49 -9.78 39.54
C ALA A 44 16.85 -9.50 40.19
N ASP A 45 17.66 -10.54 40.38
CA ASP A 45 19.01 -10.43 40.96
C ASP A 45 19.95 -9.53 40.14
N LEU A 46 19.85 -9.60 38.80
CA LEU A 46 20.63 -8.74 37.91
C LEU A 46 20.10 -7.31 37.87
N ILE A 47 18.80 -7.10 38.08
CA ILE A 47 18.21 -5.74 38.17
C ILE A 47 18.73 -5.07 39.45
N GLU A 48 18.63 -5.75 40.58
CA GLU A 48 19.10 -5.24 41.88
C GLU A 48 20.63 -5.09 41.91
N GLY A 49 21.36 -6.05 41.33
CA GLY A 49 22.82 -6.02 41.19
C GLY A 49 23.36 -5.09 40.10
N SER A 50 22.51 -4.55 39.22
CA SER A 50 22.96 -3.68 38.11
C SER A 50 23.46 -2.31 38.57
N GLY A 51 23.05 -1.85 39.76
CA GLY A 51 23.31 -0.49 40.23
C GLY A 51 22.71 0.62 39.34
N ILE A 52 21.78 0.27 38.43
CA ILE A 52 21.01 1.23 37.61
C ILE A 52 19.59 1.38 38.15
N PHE A 53 18.95 0.27 38.47
CA PHE A 53 17.54 0.22 38.82
C PHE A 53 17.39 -0.11 40.31
N PRO A 54 16.75 0.76 41.12
CA PRO A 54 16.53 0.50 42.54
C PRO A 54 15.59 -0.69 42.79
N ASP A 55 14.64 -0.91 41.87
CA ASP A 55 13.65 -1.98 41.97
C ASP A 55 13.14 -2.39 40.58
N ARG A 56 12.40 -3.50 40.54
CA ARG A 56 11.75 -4.01 39.32
C ARG A 56 10.75 -3.00 38.73
N ALA A 57 10.11 -2.18 39.56
CA ALA A 57 9.12 -1.20 39.10
C ALA A 57 9.77 -0.08 38.27
N THR A 58 10.93 0.41 38.70
CA THR A 58 11.73 1.42 38.03
C THR A 58 12.31 0.88 36.72
N TYR A 59 12.79 -0.37 36.74
CA TYR A 59 13.21 -1.08 35.53
C TYR A 59 12.09 -1.11 34.46
N ILE A 60 10.89 -1.55 34.85
CA ILE A 60 9.75 -1.62 33.92
C ILE A 60 9.36 -0.24 33.40
N ARG A 61 9.39 0.79 34.25
CA ARG A 61 9.07 2.16 33.87
C ARG A 61 10.02 2.69 32.80
N GLN A 62 11.32 2.55 33.01
CA GLN A 62 12.33 2.99 32.04
C GLN A 62 12.27 2.18 30.74
N LEU A 63 12.07 0.86 30.83
CA LEU A 63 11.88 0.01 29.64
C LEU A 63 10.66 0.47 28.82
N ARG A 64 9.54 0.78 29.51
CA ARG A 64 8.34 1.31 28.87
C ARG A 64 8.62 2.65 28.17
N GLU A 65 9.32 3.56 28.81
CA GLU A 65 9.67 4.87 28.22
C GLU A 65 10.51 4.70 26.95
N VAL A 66 11.56 3.86 26.98
CA VAL A 66 12.38 3.56 25.79
C VAL A 66 11.54 2.92 24.67
N THR A 67 10.63 2.02 25.02
CA THR A 67 9.75 1.36 24.03
C THR A 67 8.77 2.35 23.41
N ILE A 68 8.21 3.27 24.19
CA ILE A 68 7.32 4.34 23.68
C ILE A 68 8.10 5.25 22.73
N LEU A 69 9.32 5.66 23.08
CA LEU A 69 10.16 6.49 22.22
C LEU A 69 10.49 5.76 20.91
N GLN A 70 10.82 4.47 20.96
CA GLN A 70 11.05 3.67 19.77
C GLN A 70 9.81 3.63 18.87
N VAL A 71 8.63 3.37 19.44
CA VAL A 71 7.38 3.34 18.69
C VAL A 71 7.04 4.70 18.09
N GLN A 72 7.28 5.80 18.82
CA GLN A 72 7.11 7.15 18.30
C GLN A 72 8.00 7.39 17.07
N GLY A 73 9.28 7.02 17.15
CA GLY A 73 10.20 7.13 16.00
C GLY A 73 9.74 6.30 14.79
N VAL A 74 9.24 5.08 15.01
CA VAL A 74 8.68 4.24 13.94
C VAL A 74 7.43 4.88 13.30
N ILE A 75 6.54 5.47 14.10
CA ILE A 75 5.35 6.17 13.61
C ILE A 75 5.73 7.41 12.81
N GLU A 76 6.68 8.20 13.31
CA GLU A 76 7.17 9.40 12.61
C GLU A 76 7.83 9.05 11.27
N ALA A 77 8.65 8.01 11.22
CA ALA A 77 9.25 7.52 9.98
C ALA A 77 8.18 7.03 8.99
N ALA A 78 7.14 6.34 9.47
CA ALA A 78 6.03 5.89 8.63
C ALA A 78 5.16 7.06 8.13
N ALA A 79 5.01 8.12 8.91
CA ALA A 79 4.23 9.31 8.56
C ALA A 79 4.99 10.25 7.61
N SER A 80 6.32 10.30 7.71
CA SER A 80 7.20 11.14 6.89
C SER A 80 7.81 10.42 5.68
N GLY A 81 7.49 9.13 5.49
CA GLY A 81 7.99 8.34 4.37
C GLY A 81 7.63 8.97 3.01
N LYS A 82 8.54 8.83 2.05
CA LYS A 82 8.39 9.39 0.69
C LYS A 82 7.09 8.93 -0.02
N ASP A 83 6.57 7.77 0.36
CA ASP A 83 5.35 7.17 -0.15
C ASP A 83 4.12 7.35 0.74
N ALA A 84 4.24 7.99 1.92
CA ALA A 84 3.16 8.11 2.89
C ALA A 84 1.99 8.96 2.36
N GLU A 85 2.29 10.11 1.76
CA GLU A 85 1.28 10.97 1.12
C GLU A 85 0.58 10.22 -0.01
N LEU A 86 1.35 9.61 -0.92
CA LEU A 86 0.83 8.86 -2.06
C LEU A 86 -0.09 7.71 -1.61
N LEU A 87 0.31 6.98 -0.56
CA LEU A 87 -0.49 5.90 0.03
C LEU A 87 -1.83 6.43 0.55
N GLN A 88 -1.82 7.57 1.24
CA GLN A 88 -3.02 8.19 1.77
C GLN A 88 -3.94 8.74 0.65
N MET A 89 -3.36 9.33 -0.40
CA MET A 89 -4.13 9.78 -1.56
C MET A 89 -4.84 8.62 -2.27
N VAL A 90 -4.18 7.46 -2.44
CA VAL A 90 -4.81 6.28 -3.04
C VAL A 90 -5.95 5.74 -2.17
N ARG A 91 -5.75 5.68 -0.85
CA ARG A 91 -6.82 5.28 0.09
C ARG A 91 -8.01 6.22 -0.02
N MET A 92 -7.76 7.54 -0.07
CA MET A 92 -8.81 8.52 -0.26
C MET A 92 -9.54 8.30 -1.60
N LEU A 93 -8.80 8.04 -2.67
CA LEU A 93 -9.39 7.79 -3.98
C LEU A 93 -10.33 6.56 -3.99
N ASP A 94 -9.92 5.47 -3.34
CA ASP A 94 -10.74 4.26 -3.22
C ASP A 94 -11.99 4.53 -2.34
N GLN A 95 -11.86 5.32 -1.26
CA GLN A 95 -13.01 5.74 -0.44
C GLN A 95 -13.97 6.68 -1.19
N MET A 96 -13.45 7.58 -2.02
CA MET A 96 -14.29 8.41 -2.90
C MET A 96 -15.06 7.55 -3.89
N ASP A 97 -14.44 6.52 -4.47
CA ASP A 97 -15.11 5.59 -5.39
C ASP A 97 -16.30 4.89 -4.67
N GLU A 98 -16.13 4.45 -3.42
CA GLU A 98 -17.20 3.85 -2.61
C GLU A 98 -18.35 4.83 -2.32
N VAL A 99 -18.03 6.04 -1.85
CA VAL A 99 -19.04 7.07 -1.54
C VAL A 99 -19.78 7.52 -2.79
N ILE A 100 -19.08 7.76 -3.90
CA ILE A 100 -19.70 8.17 -5.17
C ILE A 100 -20.68 7.09 -5.63
N ASN A 101 -20.29 5.81 -5.59
CA ASN A 101 -21.17 4.72 -6.01
C ASN A 101 -22.43 4.65 -5.15
N LEU A 102 -22.28 4.69 -3.82
CA LEU A 102 -23.42 4.65 -2.90
C LEU A 102 -24.39 5.81 -3.15
N LEU A 103 -23.88 7.05 -3.20
CA LEU A 103 -24.71 8.24 -3.41
C LEU A 103 -25.36 8.22 -4.80
N SER A 104 -24.63 7.75 -5.81
CA SER A 104 -25.14 7.60 -7.18
C SER A 104 -26.33 6.64 -7.26
N GLU A 105 -26.22 5.47 -6.62
CA GLU A 105 -27.31 4.49 -6.56
C GLU A 105 -28.54 5.08 -5.87
N ARG A 106 -28.37 5.68 -4.69
CA ARG A 106 -29.48 6.29 -3.92
C ARG A 106 -30.13 7.45 -4.67
N LEU A 107 -29.34 8.26 -5.36
CA LEU A 107 -29.84 9.38 -6.15
C LEU A 107 -30.68 8.88 -7.34
N VAL A 108 -30.23 7.83 -8.03
CA VAL A 108 -30.98 7.23 -9.15
C VAL A 108 -32.28 6.59 -8.64
N GLU A 109 -32.24 5.89 -7.52
CA GLU A 109 -33.45 5.32 -6.89
C GLU A 109 -34.46 6.41 -6.52
N TRP A 110 -34.02 7.49 -5.87
CA TRP A 110 -34.89 8.61 -5.51
C TRP A 110 -35.53 9.23 -6.76
N TYR A 111 -34.75 9.47 -7.80
CA TYR A 111 -35.29 10.01 -9.05
C TYR A 111 -36.34 9.08 -9.70
N GLN A 112 -36.16 7.76 -9.63
CA GLN A 112 -37.12 6.80 -10.18
C GLN A 112 -38.47 6.85 -9.46
N VAL A 113 -38.47 7.00 -8.13
CA VAL A 113 -39.70 7.13 -7.35
C VAL A 113 -40.47 8.40 -7.72
N THR A 114 -39.77 9.51 -7.96
CA THR A 114 -40.42 10.78 -8.35
C THR A 114 -40.79 10.84 -9.83
N ASN A 115 -40.30 9.91 -10.66
CA ASN A 115 -40.50 9.89 -12.10
C ASN A 115 -40.82 8.46 -12.63
N PRO A 116 -42.03 7.92 -12.36
CA PRO A 116 -42.38 6.53 -12.70
C PRO A 116 -42.34 6.18 -14.20
N ALA A 117 -42.50 7.18 -15.08
CA ALA A 117 -42.36 7.03 -16.54
C ALA A 117 -40.91 6.78 -17.00
N PHE A 118 -39.93 6.97 -16.12
CA PHE A 118 -38.53 6.65 -16.39
C PHE A 118 -38.34 5.13 -16.40
N SER A 119 -37.96 4.57 -17.55
CA SER A 119 -37.85 3.13 -17.75
C SER A 119 -36.93 2.46 -16.71
N GLN A 120 -37.47 1.43 -16.03
CA GLN A 120 -36.74 0.53 -15.14
C GLN A 120 -35.62 -0.25 -15.85
N LYS A 121 -35.65 -0.36 -17.20
CA LYS A 121 -34.50 -0.89 -17.99
C LYS A 121 -33.26 0.01 -17.86
N GLY A 122 -33.41 1.24 -17.37
CA GLY A 122 -32.34 2.16 -17.03
C GLY A 122 -31.69 1.95 -15.66
N ARG A 123 -32.10 0.95 -14.87
CA ARG A 123 -31.40 0.57 -13.62
C ARG A 123 -29.92 0.26 -13.82
N GLN A 124 -29.52 -0.13 -15.02
CA GLN A 124 -28.12 -0.36 -15.42
C GLN A 124 -27.46 0.88 -16.08
N GLY A 125 -28.09 2.06 -15.99
CA GLY A 125 -27.53 3.29 -16.52
C GLY A 125 -26.47 3.87 -15.60
N SER A 126 -25.27 4.14 -16.12
CA SER A 126 -24.27 4.94 -15.40
C SER A 126 -24.90 6.24 -14.90
N VAL A 127 -24.67 6.60 -13.63
CA VAL A 127 -25.14 7.84 -13.00
C VAL A 127 -24.88 9.08 -13.87
N LYS A 128 -23.78 9.08 -14.63
CA LYS A 128 -23.40 10.14 -15.58
C LYS A 128 -24.47 10.40 -16.65
N ARG A 129 -25.25 9.39 -17.05
CA ARG A 129 -26.36 9.54 -18.01
C ARG A 129 -27.64 10.07 -17.37
N VAL A 130 -27.81 9.84 -16.06
CA VAL A 130 -29.03 10.18 -15.32
C VAL A 130 -28.92 11.57 -14.70
N LEU A 131 -27.73 11.97 -14.22
CA LEU A 131 -27.46 13.29 -13.62
C LEU A 131 -28.04 14.47 -14.42
N PRO A 132 -27.84 14.59 -15.75
CA PRO A 132 -28.39 15.71 -16.51
C PRO A 132 -29.93 15.76 -16.52
N LYS A 133 -30.60 14.63 -16.31
CA LYS A 133 -32.07 14.56 -16.21
C LYS A 133 -32.53 14.95 -14.80
N ILE A 134 -31.79 14.50 -13.79
CA ILE A 134 -32.05 14.82 -12.38
C ILE A 134 -31.91 16.33 -12.13
N ARG A 135 -30.89 16.96 -12.72
CA ARG A 135 -30.68 18.41 -12.62
C ARG A 135 -31.81 19.24 -13.24
N ARG A 136 -32.59 18.66 -14.15
CA ARG A 136 -33.81 19.28 -14.72
C ARG A 136 -35.08 18.94 -13.93
N SER A 137 -34.99 18.13 -12.87
CA SER A 137 -36.13 17.79 -12.02
C SER A 137 -36.64 19.03 -11.27
N ARG A 138 -37.94 19.07 -10.99
CA ARG A 138 -38.56 20.13 -10.19
C ARG A 138 -38.15 20.08 -8.72
N SER A 139 -37.76 18.91 -8.21
CA SER A 139 -37.35 18.71 -6.81
C SER A 139 -36.01 19.42 -6.50
N ARG A 140 -36.06 20.48 -5.68
CA ARG A 140 -34.86 21.22 -5.25
C ARG A 140 -33.88 20.34 -4.46
N PRO A 141 -34.30 19.53 -3.46
CA PRO A 141 -33.40 18.64 -2.73
C PRO A 141 -32.69 17.63 -3.65
N LEU A 142 -33.41 17.09 -4.63
CA LEU A 142 -32.87 16.12 -5.58
C LEU A 142 -31.79 16.74 -6.49
N ARG A 143 -32.01 17.98 -6.95
CA ARG A 143 -30.99 18.72 -7.71
C ARG A 143 -29.74 18.99 -6.87
N GLY A 144 -29.92 19.41 -5.61
CA GLY A 144 -28.80 19.64 -4.69
C GLY A 144 -27.94 18.40 -4.52
N MET A 145 -28.55 17.23 -4.28
CA MET A 145 -27.80 15.97 -4.19
C MET A 145 -27.10 15.58 -5.50
N ALA A 146 -27.69 15.90 -6.65
CA ALA A 146 -27.04 15.67 -7.94
C ALA A 146 -25.80 16.54 -8.13
N ASP A 147 -25.87 17.81 -7.72
CA ASP A 147 -24.73 18.74 -7.79
C ASP A 147 -23.60 18.28 -6.84
N GLU A 148 -23.92 17.82 -5.62
CA GLU A 148 -22.91 17.25 -4.69
C GLU A 148 -22.21 16.01 -5.25
N VAL A 149 -22.96 15.07 -5.82
CA VAL A 149 -22.39 13.87 -6.45
C VAL A 149 -21.49 14.24 -7.64
N GLU A 150 -21.89 15.22 -8.44
CA GLU A 150 -21.07 15.72 -9.54
C GLU A 150 -19.77 16.38 -9.04
N GLY A 151 -19.86 17.15 -7.94
CA GLY A 151 -18.70 17.72 -7.25
C GLY A 151 -17.72 16.65 -6.77
N LEU A 152 -18.21 15.58 -6.15
CA LEU A 152 -17.37 14.45 -5.73
C LEU A 152 -16.69 13.74 -6.91
N ILE A 153 -17.40 13.54 -8.02
CA ILE A 153 -16.83 12.95 -9.25
C ILE A 153 -15.71 13.84 -9.81
N ALA A 154 -15.90 15.15 -9.81
CA ALA A 154 -14.88 16.10 -10.26
C ALA A 154 -13.64 16.07 -9.34
N ALA A 155 -13.85 16.13 -8.02
CA ALA A 155 -12.78 16.05 -7.03
C ALA A 155 -11.99 14.73 -7.14
N ARG A 156 -12.69 13.60 -7.33
CA ARG A 156 -12.08 12.28 -7.56
C ARG A 156 -11.21 12.26 -8.81
N THR A 157 -11.64 12.94 -9.87
CA THR A 157 -10.88 13.06 -11.12
C THR A 157 -9.61 13.88 -10.92
N SER A 158 -9.68 15.00 -10.20
CA SER A 158 -8.51 15.81 -9.83
C SER A 158 -7.52 15.02 -8.99
N LEU A 159 -8.00 14.38 -7.92
CA LEU A 159 -7.16 13.57 -7.03
C LEU A 159 -6.46 12.44 -7.79
N ALA A 160 -7.13 11.77 -8.72
CA ALA A 160 -6.52 10.73 -9.54
C ALA A 160 -5.37 11.25 -10.43
N ALA A 161 -5.50 12.47 -10.96
CA ALA A 161 -4.43 13.12 -11.72
C ALA A 161 -3.24 13.47 -10.82
N ASP A 162 -3.50 13.98 -9.61
CA ASP A 162 -2.47 14.30 -8.63
C ASP A 162 -1.75 13.04 -8.13
N VAL A 163 -2.49 11.96 -7.84
CA VAL A 163 -1.93 10.62 -7.53
C VAL A 163 -1.00 10.18 -8.64
N SER A 164 -1.42 10.29 -9.91
CA SER A 164 -0.59 9.86 -11.03
C SER A 164 0.69 10.71 -11.17
N ARG A 165 0.62 12.01 -10.89
CA ARG A 165 1.77 12.92 -10.95
C ARG A 165 2.76 12.64 -9.82
N LEU A 166 2.27 12.48 -8.59
CA LEU A 166 3.11 12.16 -7.43
C LEU A 166 3.73 10.76 -7.56
N ALA A 167 2.98 9.78 -8.07
CA ALA A 167 3.51 8.44 -8.35
C ALA A 167 4.70 8.47 -9.31
N ALA A 168 4.66 9.30 -10.36
CA ALA A 168 5.79 9.45 -11.29
C ALA A 168 7.05 10.04 -10.61
N GLN A 169 6.91 10.71 -9.48
CA GLN A 169 8.03 11.24 -8.69
C GLN A 169 8.51 10.23 -7.63
N VAL A 170 7.59 9.54 -6.96
CA VAL A 170 7.91 8.63 -5.83
C VAL A 170 8.34 7.24 -6.33
N ILE A 171 7.70 6.73 -7.38
CA ILE A 171 7.93 5.40 -7.96
C ILE A 171 8.08 5.51 -9.49
N PRO A 172 9.11 6.21 -10.00
CA PRO A 172 9.23 6.54 -11.42
C PRO A 172 9.31 5.29 -12.31
N ASN A 173 10.04 4.25 -11.91
CA ASN A 173 10.21 3.05 -12.73
C ASN A 173 8.91 2.24 -12.82
N THR A 174 8.23 2.07 -11.68
CA THR A 174 6.94 1.38 -11.64
C THR A 174 5.88 2.16 -12.41
N SER A 175 5.87 3.49 -12.27
CA SER A 175 4.93 4.38 -12.96
C SER A 175 5.10 4.36 -14.47
N GLU A 176 6.33 4.31 -14.99
CA GLU A 176 6.57 4.25 -16.42
C GLU A 176 6.06 2.91 -17.03
N LEU A 177 6.18 1.80 -16.29
CA LEU A 177 5.76 0.48 -16.79
C LEU A 177 4.23 0.28 -16.87
N VAL A 178 3.46 0.87 -15.95
CA VAL A 178 2.00 0.61 -15.87
C VAL A 178 1.12 1.86 -15.79
N GLY A 179 1.72 3.05 -15.77
CA GLY A 179 1.05 4.31 -15.50
C GLY A 179 0.98 4.62 -14.00
N GLY A 180 1.13 5.90 -13.66
CA GLY A 180 1.24 6.36 -12.26
C GLY A 180 0.07 5.94 -11.37
N LEU A 181 -1.17 6.01 -11.87
CA LEU A 181 -2.35 5.61 -11.08
C LEU A 181 -2.36 4.11 -10.75
N VAL A 182 -2.01 3.24 -11.70
CA VAL A 182 -1.97 1.78 -11.47
C VAL A 182 -0.80 1.43 -10.56
N ALA A 183 0.36 2.06 -10.78
CA ALA A 183 1.54 1.91 -9.93
C ALA A 183 1.25 2.28 -8.47
N ALA A 184 0.60 3.43 -8.24
CA ALA A 184 0.21 3.88 -6.91
C ALA A 184 -0.76 2.91 -6.23
N ARG A 185 -1.74 2.34 -6.97
CA ARG A 185 -2.66 1.34 -6.43
C ARG A 185 -1.97 0.02 -6.10
N ILE A 186 -1.00 -0.43 -6.89
CA ILE A 186 -0.18 -1.62 -6.57
C ILE A 186 0.60 -1.38 -5.27
N MET A 187 1.29 -0.25 -5.16
CA MET A 187 2.03 0.13 -3.96
C MET A 187 1.12 0.19 -2.73
N ALA A 188 -0.06 0.79 -2.87
CA ALA A 188 -1.01 0.90 -1.78
C ALA A 188 -1.54 -0.45 -1.30
N ARG A 189 -1.83 -1.36 -2.23
CA ARG A 189 -2.26 -2.73 -1.91
C ARG A 189 -1.15 -3.57 -1.27
N ALA A 190 0.11 -3.33 -1.65
CA ALA A 190 1.26 -3.94 -0.99
C ALA A 190 1.48 -3.39 0.45
N GLY A 191 0.91 -2.22 0.74
CA GLY A 191 1.03 -1.55 2.03
C GLY A 191 2.27 -0.67 2.17
N GLY A 192 2.77 -0.14 1.05
CA GLY A 192 3.94 0.75 0.97
C GLY A 192 4.98 0.26 -0.05
N LEU A 193 5.89 1.16 -0.43
CA LEU A 193 6.95 0.89 -1.41
C LEU A 193 7.94 -0.16 -0.92
N GLU A 194 8.32 -0.12 0.36
CA GLU A 194 9.23 -1.13 0.93
C GLU A 194 8.64 -2.55 0.82
N LYS A 195 7.38 -2.71 1.20
CA LYS A 195 6.70 -4.00 1.13
C LYS A 195 6.58 -4.48 -0.31
N LEU A 196 6.30 -3.58 -1.24
CA LEU A 196 6.26 -3.90 -2.67
C LEU A 196 7.63 -4.37 -3.19
N ALA A 197 8.73 -3.70 -2.81
CA ALA A 197 10.09 -4.07 -3.21
C ALA A 197 10.50 -5.47 -2.70
N ARG A 198 9.98 -5.89 -1.54
CA ARG A 198 10.19 -7.22 -0.96
C ARG A 198 9.34 -8.32 -1.62
N MET A 199 8.27 -7.98 -2.34
CA MET A 199 7.39 -8.99 -2.95
C MET A 199 8.07 -9.74 -4.12
N PRO A 200 7.85 -11.05 -4.26
CA PRO A 200 8.22 -11.78 -5.47
C PRO A 200 7.28 -11.43 -6.62
N GLY A 201 7.74 -11.63 -7.87
CA GLY A 201 6.93 -11.34 -9.06
C GLY A 201 5.59 -12.11 -9.10
N SER A 202 5.55 -13.33 -8.55
CA SER A 202 4.32 -14.12 -8.44
C SER A 202 3.27 -13.45 -7.53
N SER A 203 3.68 -12.82 -6.43
CA SER A 203 2.78 -12.06 -5.56
C SER A 203 2.29 -10.78 -6.23
N VAL A 204 3.19 -10.04 -6.90
CA VAL A 204 2.83 -8.84 -7.67
C VAL A 204 1.83 -9.18 -8.78
N GLN A 205 1.93 -10.37 -9.39
CA GLN A 205 1.04 -10.80 -10.47
C GLN A 205 -0.43 -10.85 -10.03
N VAL A 206 -0.70 -11.29 -8.80
CA VAL A 206 -2.05 -11.58 -8.30
C VAL A 206 -2.53 -10.56 -7.25
N ILE A 207 -1.77 -9.49 -7.02
CA ILE A 207 -2.15 -8.42 -6.08
C ILE A 207 -3.47 -7.77 -6.50
N GLY A 208 -4.42 -7.61 -5.59
CA GLY A 208 -5.80 -7.19 -5.89
C GLY A 208 -6.76 -8.30 -6.34
N ALA A 209 -6.29 -9.56 -6.41
CA ALA A 209 -7.13 -10.74 -6.63
C ALA A 209 -7.09 -11.71 -5.44
N GLU A 210 -6.88 -11.19 -4.23
CA GLU A 210 -6.66 -11.96 -3.01
C GLU A 210 -7.84 -12.91 -2.73
N ALA A 211 -9.08 -12.45 -2.92
CA ALA A 211 -10.27 -13.27 -2.70
C ALA A 211 -10.28 -14.53 -3.60
N ALA A 212 -9.98 -14.36 -4.90
CA ALA A 212 -9.90 -15.47 -5.84
C ALA A 212 -8.71 -16.39 -5.55
N LEU A 213 -7.56 -15.81 -5.18
CA LEU A 213 -6.37 -16.55 -4.79
C LEU A 213 -6.64 -17.40 -3.54
N PHE A 214 -7.24 -16.84 -2.50
CA PHE A 214 -7.56 -17.57 -1.27
C PHE A 214 -8.62 -18.65 -1.52
N SER A 215 -9.59 -18.41 -2.41
CA SER A 215 -10.54 -19.44 -2.84
C SER A 215 -9.84 -20.61 -3.57
N HIS A 216 -8.82 -20.33 -4.37
CA HIS A 216 -8.00 -21.36 -5.00
C HIS A 216 -7.15 -22.13 -3.98
N ILE A 217 -6.53 -21.44 -3.01
CA ILE A 217 -5.69 -22.10 -1.99
C ILE A 217 -6.53 -23.00 -1.06
N ARG A 218 -7.75 -22.58 -0.70
CA ARG A 218 -8.63 -23.33 0.21
C ARG A 218 -9.49 -24.39 -0.48
N GLY A 219 -9.62 -24.32 -1.80
CA GLY A 219 -10.51 -25.17 -2.57
C GLY A 219 -9.86 -25.67 -3.85
N ASN A 220 -10.67 -26.03 -4.84
CA ASN A 220 -10.19 -26.48 -6.16
C ASN A 220 -10.60 -25.53 -7.29
N SER A 221 -10.91 -24.27 -6.96
CA SER A 221 -11.22 -23.23 -7.94
C SER A 221 -9.98 -22.89 -8.77
N PRO A 222 -10.09 -22.47 -10.05
CA PRO A 222 -8.92 -22.07 -10.84
C PRO A 222 -8.17 -20.87 -10.22
N SER A 223 -6.84 -20.92 -10.25
CA SER A 223 -5.99 -19.82 -9.78
C SER A 223 -6.17 -18.55 -10.63
N PRO A 224 -6.22 -17.35 -10.02
CA PRO A 224 -6.29 -16.10 -10.78
C PRO A 224 -5.00 -15.88 -11.59
N LYS A 225 -5.15 -15.54 -12.88
CA LYS A 225 -4.01 -15.29 -13.77
C LYS A 225 -3.36 -13.92 -13.55
N HIS A 226 -4.11 -12.98 -12.98
CA HIS A 226 -3.70 -11.59 -12.79
C HIS A 226 -4.65 -10.91 -11.79
N GLY A 227 -4.11 -9.96 -11.02
CA GLY A 227 -4.89 -9.04 -10.20
C GLY A 227 -5.03 -7.66 -10.84
N ILE A 228 -4.70 -6.60 -10.11
CA ILE A 228 -4.82 -5.21 -10.55
C ILE A 228 -4.02 -4.89 -11.81
N ILE A 229 -2.93 -5.62 -12.06
CA ILE A 229 -2.11 -5.48 -13.28
C ILE A 229 -2.90 -5.77 -14.57
N PHE A 230 -4.10 -6.37 -14.48
CA PHE A 230 -5.01 -6.53 -15.61
C PHE A 230 -5.48 -5.20 -16.21
N GLN A 231 -5.42 -4.10 -15.45
CA GLN A 231 -5.76 -2.76 -15.93
C GLN A 231 -4.73 -2.23 -16.95
N HIS A 232 -3.52 -2.80 -16.99
CA HIS A 232 -2.52 -2.43 -17.97
C HIS A 232 -2.93 -2.86 -19.38
N ARG A 233 -2.84 -1.94 -20.36
CA ARG A 233 -3.32 -2.13 -21.74
C ARG A 233 -2.82 -3.42 -22.39
N ARG A 234 -1.54 -3.75 -22.21
CA ARG A 234 -0.94 -4.97 -22.80
C ARG A 234 -1.51 -6.25 -22.21
N VAL A 235 -1.89 -6.25 -20.94
CA VAL A 235 -2.52 -7.42 -20.29
C VAL A 235 -4.00 -7.50 -20.66
N HIS A 236 -4.72 -6.37 -20.60
CA HIS A 236 -6.15 -6.32 -20.90
C HIS A 236 -6.45 -6.78 -22.33
N ASN A 237 -5.69 -6.27 -23.30
CA ASN A 237 -5.90 -6.53 -24.73
C ASN A 237 -5.30 -7.85 -25.21
N ALA A 238 -4.46 -8.52 -24.41
CA ALA A 238 -3.87 -9.79 -24.78
C ALA A 238 -4.94 -10.90 -24.94
N PRO A 239 -4.83 -11.76 -25.98
CA PRO A 239 -5.62 -12.97 -26.12
C PRO A 239 -5.54 -13.87 -24.87
N ARG A 240 -6.59 -14.64 -24.58
CA ARG A 240 -6.73 -15.41 -23.34
C ARG A 240 -5.59 -16.41 -23.13
N GLU A 241 -5.02 -16.91 -24.22
CA GLU A 241 -3.97 -17.91 -24.31
C GLU A 241 -2.62 -17.33 -23.89
N VAL A 242 -2.32 -16.08 -24.28
CA VAL A 242 -1.03 -15.42 -24.01
C VAL A 242 -1.07 -14.47 -22.82
N ARG A 243 -2.26 -14.02 -22.40
CA ARG A 243 -2.45 -13.06 -21.31
C ARG A 243 -1.75 -13.44 -20.02
N GLY A 244 -1.79 -14.72 -19.63
CA GLY A 244 -1.11 -15.19 -18.42
C GLY A 244 0.41 -15.06 -18.51
N ARG A 245 1.00 -15.24 -19.69
CA ARG A 245 2.44 -15.04 -19.94
C ARG A 245 2.80 -13.56 -19.86
N VAL A 246 2.02 -12.70 -20.52
CA VAL A 246 2.20 -11.23 -20.48
C VAL A 246 2.11 -10.72 -19.04
N ALA A 247 1.08 -11.14 -18.29
CA ALA A 247 0.90 -10.75 -16.89
C ALA A 247 2.08 -11.17 -15.99
N ARG A 248 2.60 -12.39 -16.18
CA ARG A 248 3.75 -12.90 -15.42
C ARG A 248 5.02 -12.08 -15.69
N VAL A 249 5.30 -11.77 -16.95
CA VAL A 249 6.48 -10.97 -17.33
C VAL A 249 6.36 -9.55 -16.82
N LEU A 250 5.19 -8.92 -16.99
CA LEU A 250 4.92 -7.59 -16.44
C LEU A 250 5.14 -7.57 -14.93
N ALA A 251 4.61 -8.55 -14.20
CA ALA A 251 4.76 -8.64 -12.74
C ALA A 251 6.23 -8.83 -12.31
N ALA A 252 6.99 -9.63 -13.03
CA ALA A 252 8.43 -9.80 -12.78
C ALA A 252 9.20 -8.50 -12.98
N LYS A 253 8.90 -7.74 -14.04
CA LYS A 253 9.52 -6.42 -14.28
C LYS A 253 9.07 -5.39 -13.25
N LEU A 254 7.80 -5.37 -12.86
CA LEU A 254 7.30 -4.51 -11.78
C LEU A 254 8.01 -4.79 -10.44
N ALA A 255 8.26 -6.05 -10.10
CA ALA A 255 9.00 -6.38 -8.88
C ALA A 255 10.45 -5.86 -8.92
N ILE A 256 11.09 -5.84 -10.10
CA ILE A 256 12.42 -5.23 -10.25
C ILE A 256 12.33 -3.70 -10.19
N ALA A 257 11.36 -3.11 -10.90
CA ALA A 257 11.11 -1.67 -10.90
C ALA A 257 10.90 -1.13 -9.47
N ALA A 258 10.07 -1.80 -8.67
CA ALA A 258 9.82 -1.42 -7.29
C ALA A 258 11.08 -1.48 -6.41
N ARG A 259 12.02 -2.42 -6.68
CA ARG A 259 13.30 -2.46 -5.98
C ARG A 259 14.20 -1.30 -6.40
N ILE A 260 14.23 -0.97 -7.68
CA ILE A 260 14.98 0.20 -8.18
C ILE A 260 14.41 1.48 -7.55
N ASP A 261 13.08 1.65 -7.56
CA ASP A 261 12.39 2.78 -6.94
C ASP A 261 12.70 2.88 -5.44
N PHE A 262 12.68 1.76 -4.70
CA PHE A 262 12.96 1.79 -3.26
C PHE A 262 14.44 2.06 -2.91
N TYR A 263 15.38 1.39 -3.59
CA TYR A 263 16.80 1.46 -3.22
C TYR A 263 17.57 2.59 -3.90
N ARG A 264 17.15 3.02 -5.11
CA ARG A 264 17.80 4.11 -5.86
C ARG A 264 16.97 5.38 -5.88
N GLY A 265 15.64 5.28 -5.99
CA GLY A 265 14.74 6.43 -6.02
C GLY A 265 14.78 7.26 -7.30
N GLU A 266 15.45 6.77 -8.36
CA GLU A 266 15.60 7.45 -9.64
C GLU A 266 15.16 6.54 -10.79
N ALA A 267 14.73 7.14 -11.89
CA ALA A 267 14.38 6.41 -13.11
C ALA A 267 15.64 5.73 -13.70
N ASP A 268 15.50 4.49 -14.16
CA ASP A 268 16.53 3.73 -14.87
C ASP A 268 16.08 3.51 -16.33
N PRO A 269 16.47 4.40 -17.27
CA PRO A 269 16.03 4.31 -18.67
C PRO A 269 16.49 3.02 -19.37
N GLY A 270 17.65 2.48 -18.98
CA GLY A 270 18.19 1.23 -19.52
C GLY A 270 17.32 0.03 -19.11
N PHE A 271 16.96 -0.03 -17.83
CA PHE A 271 16.00 -1.03 -17.36
C PHE A 271 14.64 -0.87 -18.05
N LEU A 272 14.11 0.35 -18.11
CA LEU A 272 12.77 0.63 -18.66
C LEU A 272 12.64 0.23 -20.13
N SER A 273 13.61 0.60 -20.96
CA SER A 273 13.64 0.22 -22.38
C SER A 273 13.70 -1.30 -22.57
N SER A 274 14.56 -1.99 -21.82
CA SER A 274 14.67 -3.45 -21.88
C SER A 274 13.40 -4.17 -21.38
N ALA A 275 12.76 -3.63 -20.34
CA ALA A 275 11.53 -4.18 -19.78
C ALA A 275 10.36 -4.02 -20.74
N GLN A 276 10.22 -2.84 -21.34
CA GLN A 276 9.16 -2.53 -22.30
C GLN A 276 9.29 -3.38 -23.56
N ALA A 277 10.51 -3.54 -24.10
CA ALA A 277 10.76 -4.39 -25.26
C ALA A 277 10.36 -5.85 -25.01
N LEU A 278 10.66 -6.39 -23.82
CA LEU A 278 10.28 -7.76 -23.46
C LEU A 278 8.75 -7.93 -23.33
N ILE A 279 8.08 -6.96 -22.70
CA ILE A 279 6.62 -6.96 -22.54
C ILE A 279 5.94 -6.91 -23.92
N ASP A 280 6.43 -6.04 -24.80
CA ASP A 280 5.88 -5.85 -26.14
C ASP A 280 6.15 -7.06 -27.04
N GLY A 281 7.33 -7.66 -26.96
CA GLY A 281 7.67 -8.89 -27.69
C GLY A 281 6.72 -10.05 -27.36
N ILE A 282 6.43 -10.28 -26.08
CA ILE A 282 5.53 -11.37 -25.65
C ILE A 282 4.07 -11.04 -25.98
N ALA A 283 3.66 -9.78 -25.85
CA ALA A 283 2.32 -9.34 -26.22
C ALA A 283 2.07 -9.47 -27.74
N GLY A 284 3.11 -9.31 -28.56
CA GLY A 284 3.09 -9.50 -30.01
C GLY A 284 3.19 -10.95 -30.48
N GLY A 285 3.24 -11.94 -29.57
CA GLY A 285 3.33 -13.35 -29.92
C GLY A 285 4.76 -13.92 -30.00
N GLY A 286 5.77 -13.15 -29.61
CA GLY A 286 7.15 -13.62 -29.52
C GLY A 286 7.32 -14.71 -28.45
N SER A 287 8.02 -15.78 -28.82
CA SER A 287 8.55 -16.79 -27.91
C SER A 287 9.83 -16.24 -27.25
N VAL A 288 9.95 -16.37 -25.94
CA VAL A 288 11.24 -16.27 -25.23
C VAL A 288 11.76 -17.68 -25.03
#